data_AF-A0A843ITJ3-F1
#
_entry.id   AF-A0A843ITJ3-F1
#
_cell.length_a   1.000
_cell.length_b   1.000
_cell.length_c   1.000
_cell.angle_alpha   90.00
_cell.angle_beta   90.00
_cell.angle_gamma   90.00
#
_symmetry.space_group_name_H-M   'P 1'
#
loop_
_entity.id
_entity.type
_entity.pdbx_description
1 polymer ?
#
loop_
_entity_poly.entity_id
_entity_poly.type
_entity_poly.pdbx_seq_one_letter_code
_entity_poly.pdbx_strand_id
1 'polypeptide(L)'
;GDRNVLVDTGLARDPPGLIAKIRSSLGGSDLDMLVLTHCHADHVGGLNAVVKEFGCKAYAHPEDAARLRDGDSAYILDRMFGFRLGRCEVEDLPDGRVIDVGDHRLRVVHTPGHTRGSICLYDEATCALISGDTLFAGGVGRMDFPGGSRSDMERSLNSLRRFDIKGLYPGHGMHVEQNGNDYLVEGLSMFGGVIN
;
A
#
# COMPACT_ATOMS: atom_id res chain seq x y z
N GLY A 1 -7.01 15.77 8.86
CA GLY A 1 -5.89 16.15 9.72
C GLY A 1 -5.15 17.32 9.09
N ASP A 2 -3.97 17.64 9.61
CA ASP A 2 -3.17 18.80 9.20
C ASP A 2 -2.39 18.57 7.90
N ARG A 3 -2.29 17.32 7.45
CA ARG A 3 -1.67 16.93 6.18
C ARG A 3 -2.55 15.93 5.43
N ASN A 4 -2.54 16.01 4.11
CA ASN A 4 -3.24 15.09 3.23
C ASN A 4 -2.27 14.08 2.62
N VAL A 5 -2.58 12.80 2.80
CA VAL A 5 -1.79 11.68 2.27
C VAL A 5 -2.67 10.90 1.31
N LEU A 6 -2.20 10.71 0.09
CA LEU A 6 -2.77 9.74 -0.85
C LEU A 6 -2.04 8.41 -0.68
N VAL A 7 -2.79 7.32 -0.56
CA VAL A 7 -2.23 5.96 -0.51
C VAL A 7 -2.58 5.24 -1.80
N ASP A 8 -1.55 4.87 -2.56
CA ASP A 8 -1.62 4.32 -3.91
C ASP A 8 -2.37 5.21 -4.92
N THR A 9 -2.14 4.94 -6.20
CA THR A 9 -2.70 5.71 -7.33
C THR A 9 -3.60 4.90 -8.25
N GLY A 10 -3.69 3.59 -7.99
CA GLY A 10 -4.36 2.67 -8.88
C GLY A 10 -3.59 2.47 -10.18
N LEU A 11 -4.20 1.71 -11.10
CA LEU A 11 -3.68 1.51 -12.46
C LEU A 11 -3.68 2.79 -13.32
N ALA A 12 -4.47 3.80 -12.93
CA ALA A 12 -4.62 5.10 -13.59
C ALA A 12 -4.75 5.07 -15.13
N ARG A 13 -5.67 4.24 -15.65
CA ARG A 13 -6.04 4.22 -17.08
C ARG A 13 -6.59 5.56 -17.59
N ASP A 14 -7.04 6.42 -16.68
CA ASP A 14 -7.53 7.78 -16.92
C ASP A 14 -6.91 8.76 -15.90
N PRO A 15 -5.69 9.26 -16.16
CA PRO A 15 -5.01 10.18 -15.24
C PRO A 15 -5.80 11.47 -14.97
N PRO A 16 -6.43 12.15 -15.96
CA PRO A 16 -7.28 13.31 -15.69
C PRO A 16 -8.43 13.01 -14.73
N GLY A 17 -9.11 11.87 -14.89
CA GLY A 17 -10.18 11.45 -13.98
C GLY A 17 -9.68 11.16 -12.56
N LEU A 18 -8.50 10.54 -12.41
CA LEU A 18 -7.86 10.34 -11.11
C LEU A 18 -7.56 11.69 -10.43
N ILE A 19 -6.91 12.61 -11.15
CA ILE A 19 -6.58 13.96 -10.66
C ILE A 19 -7.84 14.70 -10.21
N ALA A 20 -8.91 14.65 -10.99
CA ALA A 20 -10.18 15.30 -10.67
C ALA A 20 -10.79 14.75 -9.36
N LYS A 21 -10.74 13.42 -9.16
CA LYS A 21 -11.20 12.79 -7.91
C LYS A 21 -10.35 13.23 -6.72
N ILE A 22 -9.03 13.23 -6.85
CA ILE A 22 -8.12 13.67 -5.78
C ILE A 22 -8.41 15.14 -5.43
N ARG A 23 -8.51 16.03 -6.41
CA ARG A 23 -8.86 17.45 -6.19
C ARG A 23 -10.20 17.61 -5.46
N SER A 24 -11.21 16.86 -5.88
CA SER A 24 -12.53 16.89 -5.24
C SER A 24 -12.45 16.46 -3.78
N SER A 25 -11.66 15.42 -3.47
CA SER A 25 -11.48 14.94 -2.09
C SER A 25 -10.69 15.92 -1.22
N LEU A 26 -9.71 16.62 -1.79
CA LEU A 26 -8.89 17.60 -1.06
C LEU A 26 -9.65 18.90 -0.74
N GLY A 27 -10.73 19.20 -1.46
CA GLY A 27 -11.55 20.39 -1.19
C GLY A 27 -10.79 21.71 -1.31
N GLY A 28 -9.74 21.76 -2.14
CA GLY A 28 -8.86 22.91 -2.30
C GLY A 28 -7.62 22.92 -1.41
N SER A 29 -7.43 21.91 -0.55
CA SER A 29 -6.20 21.71 0.22
C SER A 29 -5.08 21.12 -0.66
N ASP A 30 -3.84 21.24 -0.21
CA ASP A 30 -2.70 20.63 -0.87
C ASP A 30 -2.64 19.12 -0.62
N LEU A 31 -2.05 18.37 -1.56
CA LEU A 31 -1.64 16.99 -1.33
C LEU A 31 -0.19 17.01 -0.83
N ASP A 32 0.04 16.62 0.42
CA ASP A 32 1.39 16.71 1.02
C ASP A 32 2.28 15.52 0.64
N MET A 33 1.67 14.35 0.46
CA MET A 33 2.41 13.09 0.32
C MET A 33 1.64 12.05 -0.49
N LEU A 34 2.37 11.31 -1.32
CA LEU A 34 1.93 10.05 -1.91
C LEU A 34 2.68 8.90 -1.25
N VAL A 35 1.99 7.97 -0.62
CA VAL A 35 2.56 6.74 -0.05
C VAL A 35 2.14 5.55 -0.90
N LEU A 36 3.08 4.70 -1.26
CA LEU A 36 2.85 3.51 -2.05
C LEU A 36 2.97 2.29 -1.13
N THR A 37 1.92 1.48 -1.09
CA THR A 37 1.94 0.24 -0.28
C THR A 37 2.90 -0.78 -0.86
N HIS A 38 3.05 -0.81 -2.18
CA HIS A 38 4.03 -1.59 -2.92
C HIS A 38 4.14 -1.08 -4.37
N CYS A 39 5.09 -1.61 -5.15
CA CYS A 39 5.40 -1.06 -6.47
C CYS A 39 4.66 -1.70 -7.68
N HIS A 40 3.65 -2.55 -7.49
CA HIS A 40 2.95 -3.12 -8.64
C HIS A 40 2.12 -2.06 -9.38
N ALA A 41 2.03 -2.23 -10.70
CA ALA A 41 1.50 -1.26 -11.65
C ALA A 41 0.05 -0.86 -11.41
N ASP A 42 -0.76 -1.74 -10.84
CA ASP A 42 -2.14 -1.45 -10.43
C ASP A 42 -2.24 -0.63 -9.14
N HIS A 43 -1.12 -0.36 -8.46
CA HIS A 43 -1.01 0.59 -7.35
C HIS A 43 -0.25 1.86 -7.74
N VAL A 44 0.74 1.77 -8.64
CA VAL A 44 1.61 2.90 -9.00
C VAL A 44 1.33 3.51 -10.38
N GLY A 45 0.33 3.04 -11.12
CA GLY A 45 0.08 3.47 -12.49
C GLY A 45 -0.14 4.97 -12.65
N GLY A 46 -0.70 5.64 -11.64
CA GLY A 46 -0.93 7.09 -11.63
C GLY A 46 0.19 7.93 -11.01
N LEU A 47 1.24 7.30 -10.48
CA LEU A 47 2.29 7.94 -9.68
C LEU A 47 2.84 9.20 -10.37
N ASN A 48 3.34 9.07 -11.59
CA ASN A 48 3.97 10.18 -12.31
C ASN A 48 2.99 11.33 -12.59
N ALA A 49 1.73 11.02 -12.86
CA ALA A 49 0.71 12.02 -13.11
C ALA A 49 0.34 12.78 -11.82
N VAL A 50 0.19 12.06 -10.71
CA VAL A 50 -0.10 12.65 -9.39
C VAL A 50 1.05 13.54 -8.92
N VAL A 51 2.29 13.03 -8.95
CA VAL A 51 3.47 13.81 -8.53
C VAL A 51 3.63 15.07 -9.39
N LYS A 52 3.44 14.96 -10.71
CA LYS A 52 3.52 16.11 -11.61
C LYS A 52 2.44 17.16 -11.34
N GLU A 53 1.22 16.72 -11.08
CA GLU A 53 0.07 17.62 -10.90
C GLU A 53 0.10 18.33 -9.55
N PHE A 54 0.42 17.62 -8.48
CA PHE A 54 0.32 18.12 -7.11
C PHE A 54 1.66 18.57 -6.52
N GLY A 55 2.79 18.23 -7.15
CA GLY A 55 4.13 18.59 -6.66
C GLY A 55 4.55 17.88 -5.37
N CYS A 56 3.75 16.92 -4.90
CA CYS A 56 4.03 16.14 -3.70
C CYS A 56 5.16 15.13 -3.92
N LYS A 57 5.81 14.70 -2.85
CA LYS A 57 6.78 13.59 -2.90
C LYS A 57 6.09 12.24 -2.79
N ALA A 58 6.59 11.26 -3.56
CA ALA A 58 6.19 9.86 -3.45
C ALA A 58 7.14 9.08 -2.53
N TYR A 59 6.59 8.15 -1.77
CA TYR A 59 7.32 7.36 -0.77
C TYR A 59 6.95 5.89 -0.89
N ALA A 60 7.94 5.01 -0.78
CA ALA A 60 7.75 3.56 -0.74
C ALA A 60 8.82 2.92 0.14
N HIS A 61 8.61 1.67 0.56
CA HIS A 61 9.66 0.92 1.24
C HIS A 61 10.92 0.83 0.38
N PRO A 62 12.15 0.91 0.94
CA PRO A 62 13.40 0.92 0.17
C PRO A 62 13.52 -0.17 -0.90
N GLU A 63 13.08 -1.40 -0.59
CA GLU A 63 13.10 -2.54 -1.51
C GLU A 63 12.28 -2.31 -2.79
N ASP A 64 11.13 -1.64 -2.69
CA ASP A 64 10.24 -1.35 -3.81
C ASP A 64 10.53 0.04 -4.43
N ALA A 65 10.96 1.01 -3.61
CA ALA A 65 11.45 2.32 -4.08
C ALA A 65 12.64 2.16 -5.04
N ALA A 66 13.55 1.23 -4.77
CA ALA A 66 14.65 0.90 -5.68
C ALA A 66 14.15 0.43 -7.05
N ARG A 67 13.12 -0.43 -7.09
CA ARG A 67 12.52 -0.95 -8.34
C ARG A 67 11.89 0.16 -9.16
N LEU A 68 11.19 1.08 -8.50
CA LEU A 68 10.57 2.25 -9.12
C LEU A 68 11.62 3.21 -9.69
N ARG A 69 12.70 3.48 -8.95
CA ARG A 69 13.82 4.31 -9.43
C ARG A 69 14.57 3.67 -10.59
N ASP A 70 14.67 2.35 -10.61
CA ASP A 70 15.27 1.59 -11.70
C ASP A 70 14.36 1.45 -12.94
N GLY A 71 13.05 1.64 -12.77
CA GLY A 71 12.06 1.34 -13.81
C GLY A 71 12.04 -0.14 -14.14
N ASP A 72 12.17 -1.00 -13.12
CA ASP A 72 12.19 -2.46 -13.24
C ASP A 72 10.82 -2.99 -13.68
N SER A 73 10.54 -2.85 -14.97
CA SER A 73 9.27 -3.16 -15.63
C SER A 73 8.78 -4.60 -15.38
N ALA A 74 9.70 -5.55 -15.20
CA ALA A 74 9.33 -6.94 -14.90
C ALA A 74 8.84 -7.11 -13.45
N TYR A 75 9.45 -6.39 -12.50
CA TYR A 75 9.05 -6.43 -11.10
C TYR A 75 7.80 -5.56 -10.84
N ILE A 76 7.70 -4.39 -11.49
CA ILE A 76 6.53 -3.48 -11.39
C ILE A 76 5.29 -4.07 -12.08
N LEU A 77 5.47 -5.03 -13.00
CA LEU A 77 4.40 -5.66 -13.79
C LEU A 77 3.69 -4.71 -14.79
N ASP A 78 4.25 -3.54 -15.10
CA ASP A 78 3.59 -2.53 -15.95
C ASP A 78 3.15 -3.05 -17.33
N ARG A 79 4.00 -3.86 -17.98
CA ARG A 79 3.69 -4.47 -19.28
C ARG A 79 2.54 -5.45 -19.22
N MET A 80 2.36 -6.16 -18.09
CA MET A 80 1.23 -7.07 -17.91
C MET A 80 -0.10 -6.31 -17.99
N PHE A 81 -0.10 -5.04 -17.61
CA PHE A 81 -1.25 -4.15 -17.71
C PHE A 81 -1.27 -3.29 -18.98
N GLY A 82 -0.37 -3.54 -19.93
CA GLY A 82 -0.39 -2.94 -21.27
C GLY A 82 0.20 -1.54 -21.36
N PHE A 83 1.01 -1.11 -20.38
CA PHE A 83 1.70 0.18 -20.43
C PHE A 83 3.14 0.06 -19.94
N ARG A 84 3.86 1.19 -19.90
CA ARG A 84 5.15 1.29 -19.22
C ARG A 84 5.17 2.48 -18.30
N LEU A 85 5.56 2.25 -17.05
CA LEU A 85 5.67 3.32 -16.07
C LEU A 85 6.97 4.10 -16.23
N GLY A 86 8.07 3.40 -16.55
CA GLY A 86 9.41 3.98 -16.58
C GLY A 86 9.98 4.19 -15.19
N ARG A 87 11.03 5.03 -15.08
CA ARG A 87 11.64 5.39 -13.81
C ARG A 87 10.79 6.42 -13.08
N CYS A 88 10.63 6.25 -11.78
CA CYS A 88 9.90 7.18 -10.92
C CYS A 88 10.82 7.69 -9.81
N GLU A 89 10.70 8.98 -9.47
CA GLU A 89 11.32 9.55 -8.28
C GLU A 89 10.49 9.16 -7.06
N VAL A 90 11.09 8.37 -6.16
CA VAL A 90 10.44 7.86 -4.95
C VAL A 90 11.47 7.87 -3.82
N GLU A 91 11.06 8.42 -2.69
CA GLU A 91 11.85 8.51 -1.47
C GLU A 91 11.65 7.26 -0.61
N ASP A 92 12.67 6.93 0.18
CA ASP A 92 12.65 5.75 1.04
C ASP A 92 11.78 5.99 2.29
N LEU A 93 10.86 5.05 2.53
CA LEU A 93 9.98 4.99 3.70
C LEU A 93 10.16 3.66 4.43
N PRO A 94 11.16 3.56 5.33
CA PRO A 94 11.47 2.32 6.03
C PRO A 94 10.44 1.95 7.10
N ASP A 95 10.48 0.69 7.53
CA ASP A 95 9.68 0.14 8.63
C ASP A 95 9.74 1.01 9.90
N GLY A 96 8.63 1.04 10.65
CA GLY A 96 8.53 1.72 11.93
C GLY A 96 8.47 3.25 11.87
N ARG A 97 8.64 3.86 10.69
CA ARG A 97 8.41 5.30 10.51
C ARG A 97 6.95 5.64 10.80
N VAL A 98 6.73 6.81 11.37
CA VAL A 98 5.39 7.34 11.62
C VAL A 98 5.16 8.55 10.73
N ILE A 99 4.08 8.52 9.98
CA ILE A 99 3.58 9.65 9.18
C ILE A 99 2.54 10.36 10.06
N ASP A 100 2.93 11.50 10.59
CA ASP A 100 2.07 12.35 11.41
C ASP A 100 1.24 13.27 10.50
N VAL A 101 -0.09 13.13 10.57
CA VAL A 101 -1.04 13.94 9.81
C VAL A 101 -2.02 14.68 10.75
N GLY A 102 -1.62 14.93 11.99
CA GLY A 102 -2.43 15.57 13.02
C GLY A 102 -3.14 14.53 13.90
N ASP A 103 -4.47 14.47 13.82
CA ASP A 103 -5.28 13.54 14.62
C ASP A 103 -5.00 12.05 14.34
N HIS A 104 -4.31 11.75 13.23
CA HIS A 104 -3.92 10.40 12.86
C HIS A 104 -2.39 10.28 12.79
N ARG A 105 -1.90 9.13 13.24
CA ARG A 105 -0.47 8.78 13.19
C ARG A 105 -0.35 7.43 12.51
N LEU A 106 0.04 7.46 11.24
CA LEU A 106 0.14 6.27 10.41
C LEU A 106 1.51 5.64 10.60
N ARG A 107 1.57 4.55 11.36
CA ARG A 107 2.79 3.75 11.52
C ARG A 107 2.97 2.84 10.32
N VAL A 108 4.12 2.97 9.67
CA VAL A 108 4.57 2.10 8.60
C VAL A 108 4.96 0.75 9.19
N VAL A 109 4.38 -0.32 8.65
CA VAL A 109 4.67 -1.70 9.04
C VAL A 109 5.14 -2.45 7.80
N HIS A 110 6.39 -2.87 7.77
CA HIS A 110 6.93 -3.68 6.68
C HIS A 110 6.33 -5.09 6.71
N THR A 111 5.71 -5.47 5.60
CA THR A 111 4.97 -6.71 5.44
C THR A 111 5.35 -7.42 4.13
N PRO A 112 6.62 -7.85 3.97
CA PRO A 112 7.06 -8.52 2.76
C PRO A 112 6.27 -9.80 2.51
N GLY A 113 6.05 -10.14 1.24
CA GLY A 113 5.35 -11.36 0.86
C GLY A 113 4.65 -11.24 -0.48
N HIS A 114 3.92 -10.15 -0.71
CA HIS A 114 3.38 -9.83 -2.04
C HIS A 114 4.46 -9.24 -2.95
N THR A 115 5.18 -8.24 -2.43
CA THR A 115 6.48 -7.79 -2.90
C THR A 115 7.49 -7.80 -1.73
N ARG A 116 8.78 -7.60 -2.02
CA ARG A 116 9.80 -7.43 -0.98
C ARG A 116 9.63 -6.13 -0.18
N GLY A 117 9.09 -5.08 -0.80
CA GLY A 117 8.85 -3.79 -0.17
C GLY A 117 7.39 -3.53 0.23
N SER A 118 6.54 -4.56 0.29
CA SER A 118 5.15 -4.37 0.71
C SER A 118 5.07 -3.82 2.13
N ILE A 119 4.23 -2.81 2.34
CA ILE A 119 3.95 -2.21 3.64
C ILE A 119 2.45 -2.15 3.92
N CYS A 120 2.11 -2.17 5.19
CA CYS A 120 0.84 -1.70 5.70
C CYS A 120 1.02 -0.33 6.40
N LEU A 121 -0.04 0.46 6.47
CA LEU A 121 -0.12 1.66 7.29
C LEU A 121 -1.15 1.42 8.39
N TYR A 122 -0.69 1.42 9.64
CA TYR A 122 -1.55 1.27 10.81
C TYR A 122 -1.81 2.63 11.44
N ASP A 123 -3.07 3.04 11.50
CA ASP A 123 -3.47 4.26 12.19
C ASP A 123 -3.68 3.97 13.68
N GLU A 124 -2.80 4.53 14.51
CA GLU A 124 -2.83 4.33 15.96
C GLU A 124 -4.08 4.94 16.62
N ALA A 125 -4.69 5.96 16.00
CA ALA A 125 -5.85 6.64 16.57
C ALA A 125 -7.13 5.83 16.38
N THR A 126 -7.33 5.25 15.19
CA THR A 126 -8.57 4.54 14.83
C THR A 126 -8.45 3.04 14.87
N CYS A 127 -7.23 2.50 14.99
CA CYS A 127 -6.93 1.07 14.84
C CYS A 127 -7.27 0.56 13.42
N ALA A 128 -7.26 1.44 12.42
CA ALA A 128 -7.43 1.08 11.02
C ALA A 128 -6.10 0.59 10.41
N LEU A 129 -6.17 -0.42 9.55
CA LEU A 129 -5.04 -0.92 8.79
C LEU A 129 -5.32 -0.74 7.29
N ILE A 130 -4.52 0.09 6.63
CA ILE A 130 -4.42 0.09 5.17
C ILE A 130 -3.39 -0.97 4.81
N SER A 131 -3.85 -2.10 4.27
CA SER A 131 -3.03 -3.32 4.16
C SER A 131 -2.37 -3.52 2.79
N GLY A 132 -2.75 -2.70 1.80
CA GLY A 132 -2.41 -2.96 0.41
C GLY A 132 -2.78 -4.40 0.05
N ASP A 133 -1.81 -5.12 -0.51
CA ASP A 133 -1.96 -6.52 -0.93
C ASP A 133 -1.46 -7.55 0.10
N THR A 134 -1.23 -7.11 1.34
CA THR A 134 -0.83 -8.02 2.43
C THR A 134 -2.03 -8.84 2.94
N LEU A 135 -3.17 -8.18 3.17
CA LEU A 135 -4.35 -8.79 3.78
C LEU A 135 -5.63 -8.21 3.18
N PHE A 136 -6.55 -9.09 2.80
CA PHE A 136 -7.87 -8.76 2.24
C PHE A 136 -8.99 -9.26 3.13
N ALA A 137 -10.19 -8.68 2.97
CA ALA A 137 -11.42 -9.25 3.51
C ALA A 137 -11.85 -10.48 2.69
N GLY A 138 -11.11 -11.58 2.87
CA GLY A 138 -11.28 -12.83 2.10
C GLY A 138 -9.98 -13.46 1.61
N GLY A 139 -8.81 -13.08 2.16
CA GLY A 139 -7.54 -13.75 1.88
C GLY A 139 -6.35 -12.80 1.85
N VAL A 140 -5.40 -13.06 0.95
CA VAL A 140 -4.13 -12.33 0.83
C VAL A 140 -3.76 -12.11 -0.63
N GLY A 141 -2.87 -11.15 -0.88
CA GLY A 141 -2.33 -10.91 -2.22
C GLY A 141 -1.53 -12.09 -2.75
N ARG A 142 -1.33 -12.09 -4.07
CA ARG A 142 -0.55 -13.12 -4.76
C ARG A 142 0.91 -13.12 -4.32
N MET A 143 1.57 -14.27 -4.40
CA MET A 143 2.98 -14.43 -3.96
C MET A 143 3.85 -15.07 -5.04
N ASP A 144 3.32 -15.22 -6.25
CA ASP A 144 3.95 -15.92 -7.37
C ASP A 144 4.55 -14.96 -8.42
N PHE A 145 4.38 -13.65 -8.23
CA PHE A 145 5.07 -12.61 -9.01
C PHE A 145 6.50 -12.38 -8.51
N PRO A 146 7.38 -11.75 -9.30
CA PRO A 146 8.73 -11.41 -8.87
C PRO A 146 8.75 -10.64 -7.54
N GLY A 147 9.55 -11.10 -6.59
CA GLY A 147 9.61 -10.55 -5.24
C GLY A 147 8.59 -11.12 -4.26
N GLY A 148 7.61 -11.88 -4.74
CA GLY A 148 6.65 -12.60 -3.90
C GLY A 148 7.29 -13.76 -3.13
N SER A 149 6.79 -14.02 -1.92
CA SER A 149 7.29 -15.06 -1.02
C SER A 149 6.22 -15.52 -0.04
N ARG A 150 5.86 -16.81 -0.11
CA ARG A 150 4.87 -17.42 0.79
C ARG A 150 5.31 -17.39 2.26
N SER A 151 6.57 -17.72 2.52
CA SER A 151 7.08 -17.74 3.90
C SER A 151 7.18 -16.32 4.48
N ASP A 152 7.46 -15.31 3.66
CA ASP A 152 7.50 -13.92 4.12
C ASP A 152 6.09 -13.42 4.41
N MET A 153 5.13 -13.70 3.53
CA MET A 153 3.72 -13.36 3.75
C MET A 153 3.19 -13.94 5.06
N GLU A 154 3.46 -15.23 5.31
CA GLU A 154 3.06 -15.87 6.57
C GLU A 154 3.68 -15.19 7.80
N ARG A 155 4.97 -14.83 7.74
CA ARG A 155 5.64 -14.09 8.83
C ARG A 155 5.05 -12.69 9.01
N SER A 156 4.75 -12.00 7.91
CA SER A 156 4.13 -10.68 7.91
C SER A 156 2.77 -10.71 8.58
N LEU A 157 1.89 -11.63 8.19
CA LEU A 157 0.57 -11.82 8.81
C LEU A 157 0.70 -12.17 10.30
N ASN A 158 1.61 -13.08 10.67
CA ASN A 158 1.83 -13.40 12.08
C ASN A 158 2.30 -12.17 12.87
N SER A 159 3.14 -11.32 12.28
CA SER A 159 3.58 -10.08 12.93
C SER A 159 2.43 -9.09 13.14
N LEU A 160 1.42 -9.10 12.27
CA LEU A 160 0.25 -8.23 12.37
C LEU A 160 -0.66 -8.59 13.56
N ARG A 161 -0.54 -9.80 14.14
CA ARG A 161 -1.31 -10.22 15.33
C ARG A 161 -1.07 -9.33 16.56
N ARG A 162 0.01 -8.53 16.57
CA ARG A 162 0.32 -7.58 17.64
C ARG A 162 -0.53 -6.30 17.61
N PHE A 163 -1.30 -6.08 16.55
CA PHE A 163 -2.14 -4.89 16.39
C PHE A 163 -3.61 -5.24 16.64
N ASP A 164 -4.30 -4.38 17.39
CA ASP A 164 -5.76 -4.34 17.40
C ASP A 164 -6.20 -3.68 16.09
N ILE A 165 -6.74 -4.46 15.16
CA ILE A 165 -7.17 -4.06 13.82
C ILE A 165 -8.69 -4.03 13.84
N LYS A 166 -9.25 -2.82 13.89
CA LYS A 166 -10.70 -2.61 13.82
C LYS A 166 -11.14 -2.47 12.37
N GLY A 167 -10.59 -1.47 11.68
CA GLY A 167 -10.83 -1.27 10.26
C GLY A 167 -9.76 -1.95 9.40
N LEU A 168 -10.15 -2.56 8.30
CA LEU A 168 -9.25 -3.13 7.29
C LEU A 168 -9.60 -2.53 5.92
N TYR A 169 -8.61 -1.87 5.32
CA TYR A 169 -8.72 -1.17 4.04
C TYR A 169 -7.70 -1.77 3.06
N PRO A 170 -8.09 -2.85 2.34
CA PRO A 170 -7.20 -3.52 1.42
C PRO A 170 -7.00 -2.77 0.10
N GLY A 171 -5.95 -3.14 -0.62
CA GLY A 171 -5.72 -2.72 -2.00
C GLY A 171 -6.82 -3.17 -2.97
N HIS A 172 -7.40 -4.34 -2.69
CA HIS A 172 -8.46 -4.94 -3.49
C HIS A 172 -9.57 -5.57 -2.65
N GLY A 173 -10.76 -5.63 -3.25
CA GLY A 173 -11.93 -6.22 -2.60
C GLY A 173 -12.64 -5.25 -1.66
N MET A 174 -13.36 -5.80 -0.69
CA MET A 174 -14.15 -5.02 0.26
C MET A 174 -13.28 -4.53 1.41
N HIS A 175 -13.52 -3.30 1.86
CA HIS A 175 -13.04 -2.84 3.17
C HIS A 175 -14.05 -3.23 4.24
N VAL A 176 -13.58 -3.31 5.48
CA VAL A 176 -14.43 -3.45 6.67
C VAL A 176 -14.05 -2.39 7.70
N GLU A 177 -15.04 -1.90 8.43
CA GLU A 177 -14.84 -0.84 9.43
C GLU A 177 -14.68 -1.40 10.85
N GLN A 178 -15.00 -2.67 11.05
CA GLN A 178 -14.92 -3.36 12.35
C GLN A 178 -14.43 -4.80 12.15
N ASN A 179 -13.93 -5.38 13.25
CA ASN A 179 -13.46 -6.77 13.32
C ASN A 179 -12.37 -7.14 12.31
N GLY A 180 -11.50 -6.19 11.94
CA GLY A 180 -10.38 -6.44 11.03
C GLY A 180 -9.45 -7.59 11.44
N ASN A 181 -9.28 -7.86 12.74
CA ASN A 181 -8.51 -9.03 13.21
C ASN A 181 -9.13 -10.37 12.82
N ASP A 182 -10.44 -10.48 12.60
CA ASP A 182 -11.07 -11.74 12.18
C ASP A 182 -10.56 -12.14 10.80
N TYR A 183 -10.40 -11.17 9.89
CA TYR A 183 -9.83 -11.38 8.58
C TYR A 183 -8.35 -11.75 8.62
N LEU A 184 -7.59 -11.31 9.63
CA LEU A 184 -6.22 -11.76 9.83
C LEU A 184 -6.15 -13.26 10.14
N VAL A 185 -7.10 -13.78 10.93
CA VAL A 185 -7.23 -15.23 11.20
C VAL A 185 -7.56 -15.97 9.91
N GLU A 186 -8.49 -15.44 9.11
CA GLU A 186 -8.82 -16.01 7.79
C GLU A 186 -7.59 -16.04 6.86
N GLY A 187 -6.84 -14.94 6.76
CA GLY A 187 -5.62 -14.88 5.95
C GLY A 187 -4.56 -15.90 6.40
N LEU A 188 -4.35 -16.03 7.71
CA LEU A 188 -3.40 -17.02 8.28
C LEU A 188 -3.84 -18.47 8.02
N SER A 189 -5.15 -18.75 7.95
CA SER A 189 -5.66 -20.10 7.66
C SER A 189 -5.18 -20.63 6.30
N MET A 190 -4.92 -19.75 5.33
CA MET A 190 -4.37 -20.10 4.01
C MET A 190 -2.93 -20.65 4.06
N PHE A 191 -2.24 -20.49 5.19
CA PHE A 191 -0.87 -20.95 5.41
C PHE A 191 -0.78 -22.26 6.21
N GLY A 192 -1.93 -22.82 6.61
CA GLY A 192 -1.99 -24.05 7.39
C GLY A 192 -1.69 -23.86 8.88
N GLY A 193 -1.72 -22.60 9.37
CA GLY A 193 -1.53 -22.28 10.78
C GLY A 193 -2.71 -22.76 11.63
N VAL A 194 -2.41 -23.52 12.69
CA VAL A 194 -3.37 -23.89 13.73
C VAL A 194 -3.72 -22.62 14.52
N ILE A 195 -5.02 -22.35 14.64
CA ILE A 195 -5.58 -21.29 15.47
C ILE A 195 -5.38 -21.72 16.93
N ASN A 196 -4.28 -21.29 17.55
CA ASN A 196 -4.07 -21.36 18.99
C ASN A 196 -4.25 -19.96 19.60
#